data_AF-A0A5E4JEK4-F1
#
_entry.id   AF-A0A5E4JEK4-F1
#
_cell.length_a   1.000
_cell.length_b   1.000
_cell.length_c   1.000
_cell.angle_alpha   90.00
_cell.angle_beta   90.00
_cell.angle_gamma   90.00
#
_symmetry.space_group_name_H-M   'P 1'
#
loop_
_entity.id
_entity.type
_entity.pdbx_description
1 polymer ?
#
loop_
_entity_poly.entity_id
_entity_poly.type
_entity_poly.pdbx_seq_one_letter_code
_entity_poly.pdbx_strand_id
1 'polypeptide(L)'
;MLNQKGQAFSVFELMIAGVVAFAILIILLMVINNVNTGVTSNPKDAISTAVKTVGVSGQTTSNVFSFKNGAQVSSDDISSQTGLDVGSLFFMEGQFQNDNTITVSSDGKSVLYTGSTEKKVQAIVNCKQNEGALGNSIKVLSESTSFSSYSFNPTASCGDVSPCCAIILIRPKN
;
A
#
# COMPACT_ATOMS: atom_id res chain seq x y z
N MET A 1 -31.49 -5.28 63.44
CA MET A 1 -31.21 -4.13 62.58
C MET A 1 -29.92 -4.42 61.81
N LEU A 2 -30.02 -5.00 60.61
CA LEU A 2 -28.86 -5.30 59.76
C LEU A 2 -28.53 -4.07 58.91
N ASN A 3 -27.30 -3.58 59.08
CA ASN A 3 -26.77 -2.36 58.51
C ASN A 3 -26.34 -2.61 57.04
N GLN A 4 -27.23 -2.34 56.07
CA GLN A 4 -26.91 -2.29 54.64
C GLN A 4 -26.08 -1.03 54.34
N LYS A 5 -24.75 -1.11 54.44
CA LYS A 5 -23.84 -0.03 53.98
C LYS A 5 -22.62 -0.55 53.19
N GLY A 6 -22.71 -1.75 52.59
CA GLY A 6 -21.61 -2.38 51.85
C GLY A 6 -21.80 -2.54 50.34
N GLN A 7 -23.01 -2.39 49.79
CA GLN A 7 -23.30 -2.76 48.40
C GLN A 7 -23.13 -1.62 47.38
N ALA A 8 -23.15 -0.35 47.80
CA ALA A 8 -23.05 0.79 46.87
C ALA A 8 -21.61 1.06 46.40
N PHE A 9 -20.59 0.72 47.20
CA PHE A 9 -19.19 1.04 46.88
C PHE A 9 -18.65 0.15 45.75
N SER A 10 -19.11 -1.10 45.67
CA SER A 10 -18.64 -2.08 44.67
C SER A 10 -19.15 -1.77 43.26
N VAL A 11 -20.31 -1.12 43.11
CA VAL A 11 -20.86 -0.74 41.79
C VAL A 11 -20.07 0.42 41.17
N PHE A 12 -19.66 1.40 41.99
CA PHE A 12 -18.82 2.50 41.53
C PHE A 12 -17.43 2.03 41.07
N GLU A 13 -16.82 1.11 41.81
CA GLU A 13 -15.54 0.52 41.44
C GLU A 13 -15.64 -0.32 40.15
N LEU A 14 -16.73 -1.07 39.97
CA LEU A 14 -16.99 -1.86 38.77
C LEU A 14 -17.23 -0.98 37.54
N MET A 15 -17.88 0.18 37.70
CA MET A 15 -18.09 1.15 36.62
C MET A 15 -16.76 1.80 36.18
N ILE A 16 -15.90 2.18 37.13
CA ILE A 16 -14.60 2.77 36.84
C ILE A 16 -13.70 1.75 36.12
N ALA A 17 -13.69 0.49 36.56
CA ALA A 17 -12.95 -0.58 35.90
C ALA A 17 -13.39 -0.77 34.44
N GLY A 18 -14.70 -0.70 34.16
CA GLY A 18 -15.25 -0.76 32.81
C GLY A 18 -14.78 0.39 31.90
N VAL A 19 -14.77 1.62 32.42
CA VAL A 19 -14.30 2.81 31.65
C VAL A 19 -12.81 2.71 31.33
N VAL A 20 -11.99 2.29 32.30
CA VAL A 20 -10.54 2.12 32.11
C VAL A 20 -10.26 1.02 31.09
N ALA A 21 -10.97 -0.12 31.15
CA ALA A 21 -10.84 -1.18 30.17
C ALA A 21 -11.20 -0.72 28.76
N PHE A 22 -12.25 0.10 28.61
CA PHE A 22 -12.66 0.65 27.31
C PHE A 22 -11.61 1.61 26.74
N ALA A 23 -11.04 2.48 27.57
CA ALA A 23 -9.97 3.39 27.16
C ALA A 23 -8.72 2.62 26.69
N ILE A 24 -8.31 1.58 27.42
CA ILE A 24 -7.18 0.72 27.04
C ILE A 24 -7.50 0.00 25.72
N LEU A 25 -8.73 -0.49 25.54
CA LEU A 25 -9.14 -1.17 24.31
C LEU A 25 -9.09 -0.25 23.07
N ILE A 26 -9.47 1.03 23.21
CA ILE A 26 -9.35 2.03 22.14
C ILE A 26 -7.87 2.27 21.78
N ILE A 27 -6.99 2.37 22.78
CA ILE A 27 -5.55 2.53 22.56
C ILE A 27 -4.98 1.28 21.88
N LEU A 28 -5.38 0.09 22.33
CA LEU A 28 -4.97 -1.18 21.72
C LEU A 28 -5.46 -1.31 20.28
N LEU A 29 -6.67 -0.85 19.95
CA LEU A 29 -7.15 -0.83 18.56
C LEU A 29 -6.33 0.12 17.67
N MET A 30 -5.93 1.30 18.17
CA MET A 30 -5.02 2.18 17.44
C MET A 30 -3.65 1.53 17.20
N VAL A 31 -3.12 0.79 18.19
CA VAL A 31 -1.85 0.08 18.04
C VAL A 31 -2.00 -1.10 17.09
N ILE A 32 -3.07 -1.90 17.19
CA ILE A 32 -3.34 -3.04 16.30
C ILE A 32 -3.52 -2.58 14.85
N ASN A 33 -4.17 -1.45 14.60
CA ASN A 33 -4.27 -0.88 13.25
C ASN A 33 -2.91 -0.40 12.69
N ASN A 34 -1.94 -0.10 13.55
CA ASN A 34 -0.57 0.25 13.15
C ASN A 34 0.38 -0.96 13.13
N VAL A 35 0.01 -2.07 13.76
CA VAL A 35 0.75 -3.33 13.65
C VAL A 35 0.28 -4.03 12.39
N ASN A 36 1.15 -3.98 11.39
CA ASN A 36 1.13 -4.69 10.11
C ASN A 36 0.92 -6.22 10.34
N THR A 37 -0.29 -6.62 10.71
CA THR A 37 -0.72 -8.01 10.77
C THR A 37 -0.78 -8.47 9.32
N GLY A 38 -0.15 -9.60 9.02
CA GLY A 38 0.02 -10.16 7.67
C GLY A 38 -1.28 -10.64 7.01
N VAL A 39 -2.35 -9.85 7.09
CA VAL A 39 -3.50 -9.94 6.22
C VAL A 39 -2.99 -9.66 4.82
N THR A 40 -2.91 -10.71 4.00
CA THR A 40 -2.67 -10.60 2.56
C THR A 40 -3.82 -9.80 1.97
N SER A 41 -3.62 -8.49 1.94
CA SER A 41 -4.55 -7.53 1.37
C SER A 41 -4.67 -7.77 -0.13
N ASN A 42 -5.84 -7.43 -0.70
CA ASN A 42 -6.02 -7.46 -2.15
C ASN A 42 -5.00 -6.48 -2.77
N PRO A 43 -4.29 -6.87 -3.85
CA PRO A 43 -3.35 -5.98 -4.55
C PRO A 43 -3.91 -4.58 -4.80
N LYS A 44 -5.19 -4.47 -5.20
CA LYS A 44 -5.85 -3.18 -5.49
C LYS A 44 -5.90 -2.28 -4.26
N ASP A 45 -6.33 -2.81 -3.12
CA ASP A 45 -6.51 -2.06 -1.89
C ASP A 45 -5.16 -1.66 -1.27
N ALA A 46 -4.18 -2.57 -1.33
CA ALA A 46 -2.83 -2.34 -0.82
C ALA A 46 -2.14 -1.18 -1.56
N ILE A 47 -2.21 -1.21 -2.89
CA ILE A 47 -1.59 -0.20 -3.75
C ILE A 47 -2.35 1.12 -3.65
N SER A 48 -3.69 1.10 -3.67
CA SER A 48 -4.49 2.32 -3.53
C SER A 48 -4.27 3.01 -2.19
N THR A 49 -4.13 2.25 -1.10
CA THR A 49 -3.82 2.79 0.23
C THR A 49 -2.45 3.45 0.24
N ALA A 50 -1.44 2.80 -0.36
CA ALA A 50 -0.10 3.37 -0.49
C ALA A 50 -0.10 4.66 -1.33
N VAL A 51 -0.81 4.69 -2.46
CA VAL A 51 -0.97 5.89 -3.30
C VAL A 51 -1.63 7.03 -2.53
N LYS A 52 -2.72 6.77 -1.80
CA LYS A 52 -3.36 7.77 -0.92
C LYS A 52 -2.42 8.31 0.15
N THR A 53 -1.59 7.43 0.71
CA THR A 53 -0.65 7.78 1.78
C THR A 53 0.45 8.71 1.27
N VAL A 54 0.93 8.49 0.04
CA VAL A 54 1.94 9.34 -0.60
C VAL A 54 1.36 10.70 -1.00
N GLY A 55 0.13 10.74 -1.51
CA GLY A 55 -0.48 11.96 -2.01
C GLY A 55 0.25 12.51 -3.24
N VAL A 56 0.53 13.82 -3.26
CA VAL A 56 1.04 14.52 -4.46
C VAL A 56 2.55 14.41 -4.66
N SER A 57 3.31 14.14 -3.61
CA SER A 57 4.77 14.02 -3.69
C SER A 57 5.29 13.28 -2.47
N GLY A 58 6.04 12.20 -2.70
CA GLY A 58 6.57 11.38 -1.63
C GLY A 58 6.86 9.97 -2.09
N GLN A 59 7.25 9.14 -1.15
CA GLN A 59 7.51 7.73 -1.38
C GLN A 59 7.00 6.93 -0.18
N THR A 60 6.32 5.82 -0.44
CA THR A 60 5.96 4.85 0.59
C THR A 60 6.08 3.44 0.04
N THR A 61 6.02 2.46 0.93
CA THR A 61 5.91 1.05 0.56
C THR A 61 4.53 0.56 0.98
N SER A 62 3.86 -0.18 0.11
CA SER A 62 2.59 -0.82 0.44
C SER A 62 2.78 -1.91 1.48
N ASN A 63 1.67 -2.28 2.13
CA ASN A 63 1.60 -3.54 2.86
C ASN A 63 1.87 -4.72 1.90
N VAL A 64 2.23 -5.88 2.48
CA VAL A 64 2.36 -7.12 1.70
C VAL A 64 0.98 -7.51 1.18
N PHE A 65 0.90 -7.79 -0.11
CA PHE A 65 -0.29 -8.31 -0.76
C PHE A 65 0.06 -9.56 -1.57
N SER A 66 -0.96 -10.27 -2.02
CA SER A 66 -0.79 -11.51 -2.77
C SER A 66 -1.48 -11.46 -4.11
N PHE A 67 -0.74 -11.78 -5.18
CA PHE A 67 -1.33 -12.09 -6.46
C PHE A 67 -1.79 -13.55 -6.50
N LYS A 68 -3.04 -13.75 -6.90
CA LYS A 68 -3.62 -15.06 -7.23
C LYS A 68 -3.66 -15.22 -8.75
N ASN A 69 -3.69 -16.46 -9.25
CA ASN A 69 -3.74 -16.72 -10.69
C ASN A 69 -4.85 -15.90 -11.38
N GLY A 70 -4.50 -15.19 -12.44
CA GLY A 70 -5.39 -14.32 -13.20
C GLY A 70 -5.67 -12.98 -12.54
N ALA A 71 -5.02 -12.66 -11.41
CA ALA A 71 -5.15 -11.36 -10.78
C ALA A 71 -4.59 -10.27 -11.69
N GLN A 72 -5.40 -9.24 -11.91
CA GLN A 72 -5.04 -8.06 -12.66
C GLN A 72 -5.33 -6.81 -11.81
N VAL A 73 -4.43 -5.85 -11.89
CA VAL A 73 -4.61 -4.52 -11.32
C VAL A 73 -4.31 -3.50 -12.40
N SER A 74 -5.23 -2.58 -12.64
CA SER A 74 -5.04 -1.48 -13.58
C SER A 74 -4.92 -0.13 -12.86
N SER A 75 -4.38 0.86 -13.55
CA SER A 75 -4.36 2.26 -13.11
C SER A 75 -5.78 2.78 -12.96
N ASP A 76 -6.76 2.30 -13.75
CA ASP A 76 -8.18 2.61 -13.57
C ASP A 76 -8.70 2.14 -12.21
N ASP A 77 -8.38 0.90 -11.80
CA ASP A 77 -8.77 0.38 -10.49
C ASP A 77 -8.27 1.29 -9.36
N ILE A 78 -7.00 1.71 -9.45
CA ILE A 78 -6.36 2.55 -8.43
C ILE A 78 -6.88 4.00 -8.48
N SER A 79 -7.10 4.56 -9.69
CA SER A 79 -7.64 5.91 -9.90
C SER A 79 -9.02 6.05 -9.24
N SER A 80 -9.89 5.05 -9.42
CA SER A 80 -11.25 5.06 -8.88
C SER A 80 -11.29 5.13 -7.35
N GLN A 81 -10.26 4.58 -6.70
CA GLN A 81 -10.15 4.60 -5.25
C GLN A 81 -9.42 5.84 -4.73
N THR A 82 -8.48 6.39 -5.48
CA THR A 82 -7.55 7.46 -5.03
C THR A 82 -7.97 8.87 -5.45
N GLY A 83 -8.79 8.99 -6.50
CA GLY A 83 -9.14 10.27 -7.11
C GLY A 83 -8.03 10.87 -7.98
N LEU A 84 -6.93 10.13 -8.21
CA LEU A 84 -5.88 10.52 -9.15
C LEU A 84 -6.27 10.14 -10.57
N ASP A 85 -5.77 10.89 -11.55
CA ASP A 85 -6.02 10.60 -12.97
C ASP A 85 -5.35 9.28 -13.39
N VAL A 86 -5.98 8.50 -14.26
CA VAL A 86 -5.43 7.23 -14.76
C VAL A 86 -4.07 7.44 -15.42
N GLY A 87 -3.93 8.57 -16.13
CA GLY A 87 -2.71 9.06 -16.76
C GLY A 87 -1.56 9.29 -15.77
N SER A 88 -1.84 9.56 -14.49
CA SER A 88 -0.80 9.79 -13.48
C SER A 88 -0.13 8.53 -12.92
N LEU A 89 -0.73 7.34 -13.11
CA LEU A 89 -0.30 6.12 -12.45
C LEU A 89 0.37 5.15 -13.42
N PHE A 90 1.56 4.65 -13.07
CA PHE A 90 2.32 3.70 -13.87
C PHE A 90 2.89 2.57 -13.05
N PHE A 91 2.75 1.35 -13.53
CA PHE A 91 3.34 0.15 -12.96
C PHE A 91 4.74 -0.10 -13.54
N MET A 92 5.62 -0.65 -12.71
CA MET A 92 6.94 -1.12 -13.08
C MET A 92 7.19 -2.48 -12.43
N GLU A 93 7.74 -3.42 -13.19
CA GLU A 93 8.00 -4.79 -12.72
C GLU A 93 9.04 -4.85 -11.59
N GLY A 94 9.93 -3.86 -11.50
CA GLY A 94 10.93 -3.75 -10.44
C GLY A 94 11.75 -5.04 -10.29
N GLN A 95 11.68 -5.68 -9.12
CA GLN A 95 12.42 -6.93 -8.85
C GLN A 95 11.87 -8.18 -9.55
N PHE A 96 10.77 -8.05 -10.29
CA PHE A 96 10.11 -9.11 -11.05
C PHE A 96 10.34 -9.02 -12.56
N GLN A 97 11.29 -8.22 -13.02
CA GLN A 97 11.59 -8.04 -14.44
C GLN A 97 11.98 -9.34 -15.18
N ASN A 98 12.54 -10.32 -14.46
CA ASN A 98 12.90 -11.64 -15.00
C ASN A 98 11.85 -12.72 -14.67
N ASP A 99 10.69 -12.30 -14.18
CA ASP A 99 9.62 -13.20 -13.74
C ASP A 99 8.48 -13.19 -14.75
N ASN A 100 8.44 -14.22 -15.58
CA ASN A 100 7.43 -14.38 -16.63
C ASN A 100 5.99 -14.52 -16.09
N THR A 101 5.81 -14.64 -14.77
CA THR A 101 4.48 -14.73 -14.15
C THR A 101 3.87 -13.39 -13.80
N ILE A 102 4.66 -12.31 -13.71
CA ILE A 102 4.17 -10.94 -13.50
C ILE A 102 4.51 -10.15 -14.76
N THR A 103 3.49 -9.64 -15.43
CA THR A 103 3.67 -8.86 -16.66
C THR A 103 3.02 -7.51 -16.50
N VAL A 104 3.79 -6.45 -16.72
CA VAL A 104 3.25 -5.09 -16.84
C VAL A 104 2.90 -4.82 -18.30
N SER A 105 1.75 -4.19 -18.55
CA SER A 105 1.33 -3.82 -19.91
C SER A 105 2.31 -2.83 -20.54
N SER A 106 2.37 -2.80 -21.89
CA SER A 106 3.33 -1.97 -22.62
C SER A 106 3.18 -0.46 -22.36
N ASP A 107 1.99 -0.02 -21.96
CA ASP A 107 1.67 1.36 -21.56
C ASP A 107 1.91 1.63 -20.05
N GLY A 108 2.35 0.63 -19.30
CA GLY A 108 2.54 0.70 -17.86
C GLY A 108 1.25 0.88 -17.06
N LYS A 109 0.06 0.71 -17.65
CA LYS A 109 -1.22 0.99 -16.99
C LYS A 109 -1.84 -0.21 -16.29
N SER A 110 -1.26 -1.40 -16.41
CA SER A 110 -1.76 -2.56 -15.71
C SER A 110 -0.67 -3.58 -15.43
N VAL A 111 -0.92 -4.41 -14.43
CA VAL A 111 -0.14 -5.60 -14.12
C VAL A 111 -1.06 -6.81 -14.11
N LEU A 112 -0.60 -7.89 -14.75
CA LEU A 112 -1.26 -9.20 -14.78
C LEU A 112 -0.36 -10.24 -14.12
N TYR A 113 -0.96 -11.10 -13.31
CA TYR A 113 -0.31 -12.28 -12.75
C TYR A 113 -0.84 -13.58 -13.37
N THR A 114 0.05 -14.37 -13.97
CA THR A 114 -0.27 -15.62 -14.68
C THR A 114 0.31 -16.87 -14.02
N GLY A 115 0.92 -16.74 -12.83
CA GLY A 115 1.49 -17.86 -12.12
C GLY A 115 0.44 -18.80 -11.52
N SER A 116 0.83 -20.06 -11.34
CA SER A 116 -0.06 -21.12 -10.82
C SER A 116 -0.23 -21.09 -9.30
N THR A 117 0.71 -20.50 -8.57
CA THR A 117 0.70 -20.41 -7.10
C THR A 117 0.45 -18.97 -6.65
N GLU A 118 0.03 -18.78 -5.40
CA GLU A 118 -0.07 -17.43 -4.86
C GLU A 118 1.32 -16.80 -4.67
N LYS A 119 1.46 -15.53 -5.04
CA LYS A 119 2.73 -14.81 -4.94
C LYS A 119 2.61 -13.57 -4.06
N LYS A 120 3.40 -13.55 -2.98
CA LYS A 120 3.51 -12.39 -2.09
C LYS A 120 4.39 -11.31 -2.70
N VAL A 121 3.86 -10.09 -2.75
CA VAL A 121 4.48 -8.93 -3.38
C VAL A 121 4.28 -7.70 -2.49
N GLN A 122 5.19 -6.74 -2.60
CA GLN A 122 5.03 -5.38 -2.10
C GLN A 122 5.22 -4.40 -3.26
N ALA A 123 4.69 -3.18 -3.13
CA ALA A 123 4.90 -2.12 -4.10
C ALA A 123 5.53 -0.90 -3.41
N ILE A 124 6.58 -0.35 -4.02
CA ILE A 124 7.05 1.01 -3.69
C ILE A 124 6.23 1.97 -4.55
N VAL A 125 5.49 2.85 -3.91
CA VAL A 125 4.80 3.94 -4.58
C VAL A 125 5.63 5.20 -4.43
N ASN A 126 6.00 5.81 -5.54
CA ASN A 126 6.75 7.05 -5.57
C ASN A 126 6.02 8.05 -6.47
N CYS A 127 5.53 9.12 -5.88
CA CYS A 127 4.86 10.20 -6.61
C CYS A 127 5.71 11.45 -6.57
N LYS A 128 5.73 12.20 -7.67
CA LYS A 128 6.34 13.52 -7.78
C LYS A 128 5.45 14.44 -8.58
N GLN A 129 5.63 15.75 -8.40
CA GLN A 129 4.85 16.76 -9.11
C GLN A 129 5.15 16.81 -10.61
N ASN A 130 6.36 16.41 -11.02
CA ASN A 130 6.77 16.44 -12.41
C ASN A 130 7.55 15.18 -12.80
N GLU A 131 7.51 14.92 -14.10
CA GLU A 131 8.18 13.83 -14.79
C GLU A 131 9.68 13.73 -14.42
N GLY A 132 10.41 14.86 -14.50
CA GLY A 132 11.86 14.88 -14.31
C GLY A 132 12.27 14.49 -12.88
N ALA A 133 11.54 14.96 -11.88
CA ALA A 133 11.79 14.58 -10.48
C ALA A 133 11.46 13.11 -10.24
N LEU A 134 10.41 12.58 -10.87
CA LEU A 134 10.08 11.16 -10.76
C LEU A 134 11.19 10.30 -11.38
N GLY A 135 11.62 10.61 -12.61
CA GLY A 135 12.69 9.87 -13.30
C GLY A 135 13.98 9.82 -12.49
N ASN A 136 14.39 10.94 -11.90
CA ASN A 136 15.57 10.99 -11.02
C ASN A 136 15.38 10.14 -9.76
N SER A 137 14.20 10.20 -9.14
CA SER A 137 13.93 9.42 -7.94
C SER A 137 13.89 7.90 -8.22
N ILE A 138 13.39 7.50 -9.39
CA ILE A 138 13.38 6.08 -9.82
C ILE A 138 14.80 5.59 -10.09
N LYS A 139 15.68 6.40 -10.69
CA LYS A 139 17.09 6.03 -10.91
C LYS A 139 17.78 5.68 -9.58
N VAL A 140 17.66 6.58 -8.59
CA VAL A 140 18.20 6.35 -7.24
C VAL A 140 17.59 5.10 -6.59
N LEU A 141 16.29 4.86 -6.78
CA LEU A 141 15.63 3.65 -6.28
C LEU A 141 16.16 2.38 -6.95
N SER A 142 16.37 2.40 -8.28
CA SER A 142 16.85 1.25 -9.03
C SER A 142 18.25 0.81 -8.57
N GLU A 143 19.12 1.78 -8.29
CA GLU A 143 20.46 1.53 -7.74
C GLU A 143 20.41 0.93 -6.33
N SER A 144 19.51 1.42 -5.48
CA SER A 144 19.41 0.96 -4.07
C SER A 144 18.69 -0.37 -3.88
N THR A 145 17.84 -0.78 -4.82
CA THR A 145 17.02 -2.00 -4.71
C THR A 145 17.39 -3.09 -5.71
N SER A 146 18.48 -2.88 -6.44
CA SER A 146 19.09 -3.84 -7.37
C SER A 146 18.13 -4.39 -8.42
N PHE A 147 17.19 -3.57 -8.90
CA PHE A 147 16.44 -3.88 -10.11
C PHE A 147 17.04 -3.11 -11.29
N SER A 148 17.11 -3.75 -12.46
CA SER A 148 17.57 -3.04 -13.65
C SER A 148 16.50 -2.00 -13.99
N SER A 149 16.89 -0.72 -13.99
CA SER A 149 16.03 0.27 -14.61
C SER A 149 15.94 -0.07 -16.08
N TYR A 150 14.72 -0.29 -16.58
CA TYR A 150 14.26 -0.12 -17.97
C TYR A 150 13.56 -1.31 -18.64
N SER A 151 12.31 -1.04 -19.01
CA SER A 151 11.75 -1.29 -20.34
C SER A 151 10.71 -0.20 -20.68
N PHE A 152 10.06 0.34 -19.65
CA PHE A 152 9.14 1.47 -19.74
C PHE A 152 9.84 2.76 -19.30
N ASN A 153 9.69 3.84 -20.08
CA ASN A 153 10.11 5.18 -19.69
C ASN A 153 8.89 5.88 -19.06
N PRO A 154 8.63 5.73 -17.74
CA PRO A 154 7.45 6.28 -17.09
C PRO A 154 7.36 7.79 -17.24
N THR A 155 8.50 8.41 -17.53
CA THR A 155 8.61 9.84 -17.71
C THR A 155 7.83 10.29 -18.95
N ALA A 156 8.01 9.62 -20.11
CA ALA A 156 7.35 9.98 -21.35
C ALA A 156 5.81 9.84 -21.33
N SER A 157 5.26 9.15 -20.33
CA SER A 157 3.83 8.84 -20.27
C SER A 157 3.03 9.73 -19.31
N CYS A 158 3.68 10.46 -18.40
CA CYS A 158 2.97 11.37 -17.49
C CYS A 158 2.51 12.67 -18.18
N GLY A 159 3.15 13.09 -19.28
CA GLY A 159 2.82 14.35 -19.95
C GLY A 159 2.75 15.53 -18.96
N ASP A 160 1.68 16.32 -19.06
CA ASP A 160 1.39 17.46 -18.15
C ASP A 160 0.60 17.06 -16.88
N VAL A 161 0.39 15.76 -16.63
CA VAL A 161 -0.43 15.29 -15.51
C VAL A 161 0.37 15.38 -14.20
N SER A 162 -0.22 16.06 -13.20
CA SER A 162 0.36 16.22 -11.87
C SER A 162 -0.67 15.85 -10.79
N PRO A 163 -0.32 15.01 -9.81
CA PRO A 163 0.99 14.36 -9.60
C PRO A 163 1.24 13.21 -10.59
N CYS A 164 2.48 12.74 -10.68
CA CYS A 164 2.95 11.63 -11.51
C CYS A 164 3.55 10.55 -10.60
N CYS A 165 3.02 9.33 -10.65
CA CYS A 165 3.31 8.25 -9.70
C CYS A 165 3.78 6.97 -10.39
N ALA A 166 4.90 6.42 -9.91
CA ALA A 166 5.36 5.09 -10.25
C ALA A 166 5.08 4.10 -9.11
N ILE A 167 4.57 2.93 -9.49
CA ILE A 167 4.24 1.80 -8.63
C ILE A 167 5.21 0.67 -9.00
N ILE A 168 6.24 0.48 -8.20
CA ILE A 168 7.36 -0.43 -8.48
C ILE A 168 7.19 -1.70 -7.64
N LEU A 169 7.05 -2.85 -8.30
CA LEU A 169 6.86 -4.13 -7.63
C LEU A 169 8.19 -4.66 -7.07
N ILE A 170 8.18 -5.03 -5.79
CA ILE A 170 9.34 -5.53 -5.05
C ILE A 170 8.98 -6.77 -4.23
N ARG A 171 9.99 -7.55 -3.87
CA ARG A 171 9.82 -8.69 -2.96
C ARG A 171 9.63 -8.19 -1.52
N PRO A 172 8.76 -8.82 -0.72
CA PRO A 172 8.66 -8.52 0.69
C PRO A 172 10.00 -8.70 1.41
N LYS A 173 10.34 -7.81 2.33
CA LYS A 173 11.44 -8.06 3.27
C LYS A 173 10.98 -9.12 4.28
N ASN A 174 11.77 -10.19 4.41
CA ASN A 174 11.59 -11.22 5.44
C ASN A 174 11.90 -10.68 6.83
#